data_AF-A0A926WTQ8-F1
#
_entry.id   AF-A0A926WTQ8-F1
#
_cell.length_a   1.000
_cell.length_b   1.000
_cell.length_c   1.000
_cell.angle_alpha   90.00
_cell.angle_beta   90.00
_cell.angle_gamma   90.00
#
_symmetry.space_group_name_H-M   'P 1'
#
loop_
_entity.id
_entity.type
_entity.pdbx_description
1 polymer ?
#
loop_
_entity_poly.entity_id
_entity_poly.type
_entity_poly.pdbx_seq_one_letter_code
_entity_poly.pdbx_strand_id
1 'polypeptide(L)' 'MTTTGNGHSEEPISNLEYDFVTVLHNKAEAVKAYEIYIQDAQEANSQPCVELFQKLRQSELQQAQEVRHHLQQVMEKGRM' A
#
# COMPACT_ATOMS: atom_id res chain seq x y z
N MET A 1 -36.78 -14.01 -10.27
CA MET A 1 -37.22 -13.53 -8.95
C MET A 1 -35.95 -13.32 -8.13
N THR A 2 -35.28 -12.18 -8.30
CA THR A 2 -35.37 -10.98 -7.43
C THR A 2 -35.11 -11.27 -5.95
N THR A 3 -33.87 -11.02 -5.52
CA THR A 3 -33.60 -10.31 -4.26
C THR A 3 -32.56 -9.23 -4.55
N THR A 4 -33.09 -8.06 -4.90
CA THR A 4 -32.47 -6.76 -4.68
C THR A 4 -32.46 -6.54 -3.18
N GLY A 5 -31.29 -6.66 -2.55
CA GLY A 5 -31.07 -6.28 -1.16
C GLY A 5 -30.14 -5.07 -1.14
N ASN A 6 -30.74 -3.88 -1.05
CA ASN A 6 -30.05 -2.64 -0.67
C ASN A 6 -29.39 -2.82 0.70
N GLY A 7 -28.12 -3.19 0.73
CA GLY A 7 -27.25 -2.91 1.86
C GLY A 7 -26.65 -1.53 1.63
N HIS A 8 -27.35 -0.47 2.04
CA HIS A 8 -26.67 0.79 2.34
C HIS A 8 -25.76 0.50 3.54
N SER A 9 -24.52 0.07 3.28
CA SER A 9 -23.49 0.10 4.30
C SER A 9 -23.28 1.58 4.63
N GLU A 10 -23.40 1.94 5.90
CA GLU A 10 -23.01 3.26 6.45
C GLU A 10 -21.49 3.52 6.33
N GLU A 11 -20.81 2.78 5.45
CA GLU A 11 -19.37 2.84 5.26
C GLU A 11 -19.04 3.95 4.26
N PRO A 12 -18.06 4.81 4.59
CA PRO A 12 -17.75 5.99 3.79
C PRO A 12 -17.11 5.66 2.42
N ILE A 13 -16.68 4.41 2.22
CA ILE A 13 -16.05 3.89 0.99
C ILE A 13 -16.45 2.43 0.77
N SER A 14 -16.36 1.93 -0.46
CA SER A 14 -16.55 0.52 -0.79
C SER A 14 -15.41 -0.36 -0.26
N ASN A 15 -15.69 -1.66 -0.08
CA ASN A 15 -14.67 -2.65 0.31
C ASN A 15 -13.41 -2.59 -0.58
N LEU A 16 -13.60 -2.44 -1.90
CA LEU A 16 -12.46 -2.39 -2.83
C LEU A 16 -11.61 -1.14 -2.59
N GLU A 17 -12.24 0.02 -2.36
CA GLU A 17 -11.52 1.25 -2.01
C GLU A 17 -10.79 1.10 -0.67
N TYR A 18 -11.44 0.49 0.33
CA TYR A 18 -10.84 0.20 1.62
C TYR A 18 -9.60 -0.70 1.49
N ASP A 19 -9.67 -1.74 0.66
CA ASP A 19 -8.56 -2.64 0.41
C ASP A 19 -7.36 -1.89 -0.21
N PHE A 20 -7.60 -1.05 -1.22
CA PHE A 20 -6.55 -0.24 -1.83
C PHE A 20 -5.94 0.78 -0.87
N VAL A 21 -6.75 1.45 -0.06
CA VAL A 21 -6.27 2.38 0.98
C VAL A 21 -5.43 1.63 2.03
N THR A 22 -5.87 0.44 2.43
CA THR A 22 -5.14 -0.42 3.37
C THR A 22 -3.79 -0.85 2.81
N VAL A 23 -3.74 -1.24 1.53
CA VAL A 23 -2.48 -1.56 0.86
C VAL A 23 -1.55 -0.34 0.83
N LEU A 24 -2.05 0.85 0.46
CA LEU A 24 -1.25 2.07 0.47
C LEU A 24 -0.70 2.40 1.85
N HIS A 25 -1.51 2.26 2.90
CA HIS A 25 -1.09 2.48 4.29
C HIS A 25 0.06 1.55 4.66
N ASN A 26 -0.08 0.24 4.42
CA ASN A 26 0.94 -0.75 4.74
C ASN A 26 2.25 -0.48 3.99
N LYS A 27 2.18 -0.09 2.71
CA LYS A 27 3.37 0.26 1.93
C LYS A 27 4.07 1.51 2.45
N ALA A 28 3.30 2.53 2.86
CA ALA A 28 3.86 3.75 3.43
C ALA A 28 4.59 3.47 4.77
N GLU A 29 3.99 2.65 5.63
CA GLU A 29 4.63 2.22 6.88
C GLU A 29 5.90 1.42 6.60
N ALA A 30 5.89 0.52 5.61
CA ALA A 30 7.09 -0.23 5.22
C ALA A 30 8.21 0.69 4.72
N VAL A 31 7.91 1.67 3.86
CA VAL A 31 8.90 2.66 3.37
C VAL A 31 9.58 3.40 4.53
N LYS A 32 8.79 3.80 5.53
CA LYS A 32 9.29 4.47 6.73
C LYS A 32 10.12 3.53 7.59
N ALA A 33 9.68 2.29 7.79
CA ALA A 33 10.40 1.29 8.56
C ALA A 33 11.77 0.96 7.95
N TYR A 34 11.87 0.90 6.61
CA TYR A 34 13.15 0.66 5.94
C TYR A 34 14.20 1.73 6.22
N GLU A 35 13.83 2.96 6.57
CA GLU A 35 14.82 3.99 6.96
C GLU A 35 15.57 3.58 8.24
N ILE A 36 14.83 3.03 9.21
CA ILE A 36 15.39 2.49 10.45
C ILE A 36 16.20 1.22 10.14
N TYR A 37 15.68 0.31 9.32
CA TYR A 37 16.39 -0.94 9.00
C TYR A 37 17.70 -0.71 8.23
N ILE A 38 17.73 0.31 7.36
CA ILE A 38 18.95 0.73 6.68
C ILE A 38 19.96 1.27 7.69
N GLN A 39 19.51 2.09 8.65
CA GLN A 39 20.37 2.60 9.72
C GLN A 39 20.93 1.45 10.58
N ASP A 40 20.08 0.53 11.02
CA ASP A 40 20.50 -0.64 11.81
C ASP A 40 21.54 -1.49 11.05
N ALA A 41 21.34 -1.68 9.73
CA ALA A 41 22.29 -2.40 8.89
C ALA A 41 23.63 -1.66 8.72
N GLN A 42 23.62 -0.33 8.67
CA GLN A 42 24.83 0.49 8.66
C GLN A 42 25.58 0.38 9.99
N GLU A 43 24.89 0.48 11.13
CA GLU A 43 25.46 0.32 12.47
C GLU A 43 26.05 -1.08 12.69
N ALA A 44 25.43 -2.11 12.12
CA ALA A 44 25.93 -3.47 12.11
C ALA A 44 27.07 -3.72 11.09
N ASN A 45 27.51 -2.70 10.34
CA ASN A 45 28.51 -2.81 9.27
C ASN A 45 28.17 -3.88 8.20
N SER A 46 26.88 -4.10 7.93
CA SER A 46 26.41 -5.09 6.96
C SER A 46 25.98 -4.42 5.65
N GLN A 47 26.94 -4.17 4.78
CA GLN A 47 26.68 -3.60 3.45
C GLN A 47 25.65 -4.39 2.62
N PRO A 48 25.66 -5.75 2.59
CA PRO A 48 24.63 -6.50 1.87
C PRO A 48 23.21 -6.25 2.39
N CYS A 49 23.05 -6.05 3.70
CA CYS A 49 21.74 -5.73 4.28
C CYS A 49 21.30 -4.31 3.92
N VAL A 50 22.23 -3.33 3.91
CA VAL A 50 21.96 -1.96 3.46
C VAL A 50 21.40 -1.97 2.04
N GLU A 51 22.08 -2.67 1.13
CA GLU A 51 21.67 -2.77 -0.28
C GLU A 51 20.31 -3.46 -0.45
N LEU A 52 20.08 -4.53 0.30
CA LEU A 52 18.79 -5.23 0.29
C LEU A 52 17.66 -4.32 0.76
N PHE A 53 17.81 -3.64 1.91
CA PHE A 53 16.76 -2.77 2.44
C PHE A 53 16.51 -1.54 1.56
N GLN A 54 17.56 -0.97 0.95
CA GLN A 54 17.40 0.08 -0.06
C GLN A 54 16.60 -0.39 -1.27
N LYS A 55 16.89 -1.60 -1.78
CA LYS A 55 16.15 -2.20 -2.90
C LYS A 55 14.69 -2.45 -2.54
N LEU A 56 14.42 -2.99 -1.35
CA LEU A 56 13.07 -3.25 -0.86
C LEU A 56 12.27 -1.94 -0.72
N ARG A 57 12.87 -0.91 -0.11
CA ARG A 57 12.26 0.43 0.00
C ARG A 57 11.91 1.01 -1.36
N GLN A 58 12.80 0.89 -2.34
CA GLN A 58 12.54 1.38 -3.70
C GLN A 58 11.40 0.61 -4.37
N SER A 59 11.30 -0.70 -4.15
CA SER A 59 10.20 -1.52 -4.65
C SER A 59 8.86 -1.12 -4.02
N GLU A 60 8.81 -0.87 -2.71
CA GLU A 60 7.59 -0.40 -2.05
C GLU A 60 7.12 0.95 -2.59
N LEU A 61 8.04 1.88 -2.86
CA LEU A 61 7.72 3.17 -3.47
C LEU A 61 7.09 3.01 -4.86
N GLN A 62 7.65 2.14 -5.70
CA GLN A 62 7.11 1.87 -7.04
C GLN A 62 5.72 1.23 -6.97
N GLN A 63 5.56 0.23 -6.12
CA GLN A 63 4.28 -0.46 -5.94
C GLN A 63 3.23 0.47 -5.31
N ALA A 64 3.60 1.35 -4.37
CA ALA A 64 2.68 2.33 -3.82
C ALA A 64 2.17 3.31 -4.89
N GLN A 65 3.02 3.70 -5.85
CA GLN A 65 2.60 4.54 -6.98
C GLN A 65 1.60 3.82 -7.89
N GLU A 66 1.84 2.54 -8.18
CA GLU A 66 0.93 1.69 -8.97
C GLU A 66 -0.42 1.50 -8.26
N VAL A 67 -0.40 1.14 -6.98
CA VAL A 67 -1.61 0.99 -6.15
C VAL A 67 -2.40 2.30 -6.09
N ARG A 68 -1.71 3.45 -5.95
CA ARG A 68 -2.36 4.77 -5.95
C ARG A 68 -3.05 5.04 -7.29
N HIS A 69 -2.40 4.69 -8.40
CA HIS A 69 -3.01 4.85 -9.72
C HIS A 69 -4.27 3.99 -9.88
N HIS A 70 -4.25 2.75 -9.41
CA HIS A 70 -5.44 1.90 -9.42
C HIS A 70 -6.55 2.41 -8.51
N LEU A 71 -6.22 2.89 -7.30
CA LEU A 71 -7.20 3.51 -6.40
C LEU A 71 -7.91 4.68 -7.08
N GLN A 72 -7.18 5.56 -7.77
CA GLN A 72 -7.79 6.67 -8.52
C GLN A 72 -8.83 6.16 -9.54
N GLN A 73 -8.49 5.12 -10.30
CA GLN A 73 -9.41 4.54 -11.27
C GLN A 73 -10.65 3.91 -10.61
N VAL A 74 -10.48 3.26 -9.45
CA VAL A 74 -11.59 2.68 -8.67
C VAL A 74 -12.53 3.78 -8.17
N MET A 75 -11.97 4.86 -7.62
CA MET A 75 -12.76 6.00 -7.12
C MET A 75 -13.48 6.75 -8.25
N GLU A 76 -12.86 6.87 -9.43
CA GLU A 76 -13.46 7.53 -10.59
C GLU A 76 -14.57 6.70 -11.23
N LYS A 77 -14.41 5.37 -11.29
CA LYS A 77 -15.32 4.48 -12.05
C LYS A 77 -16.32 3.74 -11.17
N GLY A 78 -16.19 3.80 -9.84
CA GLY A 78 -17.10 3.20 -8.86
C GLY A 78 -17.17 1.66 -8.86
N ARG A 79 -16.46 1.00 -9.78
CA ARG A 79 -16.24 -0.45 -9.98
C ARG A 79 -15.76 -0.64 -11.43
N MET A 80 -14.51 -1.08 -11.64
CA MET A 80 -14.20 -1.81 -12.87
C MET A 80 -14.45 -3.29 -12.66
#